data_AF-A0A150QV47-F1
#
_entry.id   AF-A0A150QV47-F1
#
_cell.length_a   1.000
_cell.length_b   1.000
_cell.length_c   1.000
_cell.angle_alpha   90.00
_cell.angle_beta   90.00
_cell.angle_gamma   90.00
#
_symmetry.space_group_name_H-M   'P 1'
#
loop_
_entity.id
_entity.type
_entity.pdbx_description
1 polymer ?
#
loop_
_entity_poly.entity_id
_entity_poly.type
_entity_poly.pdbx_seq_one_letter_code
_entity_poly.pdbx_strand_id
1 'polypeptide(L)' 'MTVGEKGKPTELDLDRRVRERLLASGTLSAGTVESHLASLPDLEEQADMIAVDQPALGASTHGPRVEPELDDEGSE' A
#
# COMPACT_ATOMS: atom_id res chain seq x y z
N MET A 1 21.37 -1.20 13.13
CA MET A 1 20.31 -1.76 12.26
C MET A 1 19.63 -2.86 13.04
N THR A 2 18.34 -2.72 13.34
CA THR A 2 17.55 -3.79 13.97
C THR A 2 17.21 -4.80 12.91
N VAL A 3 18.13 -5.72 12.65
CA VAL A 3 17.89 -6.83 11.72
C VAL A 3 16.78 -7.69 12.32
N GLY A 4 15.69 -7.90 11.59
CA GLY A 4 14.63 -8.81 12.01
C GLY A 4 15.17 -10.23 12.24
N GLU A 5 14.43 -11.07 12.96
CA GLU A 5 14.84 -12.45 13.21
C GLU A 5 15.24 -13.13 11.89
N LYS A 6 16.50 -13.61 11.83
CA LYS A 6 17.07 -14.39 10.72
C LYS A 6 17.14 -13.63 9.38
N GLY A 7 17.57 -12.37 9.39
CA GLY A 7 17.88 -11.64 8.15
C GLY A 7 16.66 -11.30 7.29
N LYS A 8 15.45 -11.44 7.86
CA LYS A 8 14.20 -11.02 7.23
C LYS A 8 13.98 -9.53 7.48
N PRO A 9 13.39 -8.81 6.51
CA PRO A 9 13.00 -7.43 6.71
C PRO A 9 11.98 -7.35 7.85
N THR A 10 12.11 -6.31 8.68
CA THR A 10 11.11 -5.98 9.69
C THR A 10 9.92 -5.28 9.03
N GLU A 11 8.79 -5.16 9.74
CA GLU A 11 7.65 -4.36 9.25
C GLU A 11 8.04 -2.90 8.97
N LEU A 12 8.95 -2.34 9.78
CA LEU A 12 9.46 -0.99 9.58
C LEU A 12 10.26 -0.86 8.30
N ASP A 13 10.99 -1.88 7.87
CA ASP A 13 11.71 -1.89 6.59
C ASP A 13 10.76 -1.92 5.39
N LEU A 14 9.56 -2.48 5.59
CA LEU A 14 8.52 -2.60 4.57
C LEU A 14 7.57 -1.39 4.56
N ASP A 15 7.67 -0.46 5.53
CA ASP A 15 6.88 0.78 5.60
C ASP A 15 7.10 1.66 4.35
N ARG A 16 6.01 2.16 3.77
CA ARG A 16 6.03 2.95 2.51
C ARG A 16 7.01 4.13 2.57
N ARG A 17 7.20 4.75 3.74
CA ARG A 17 8.05 5.94 3.92
C ARG A 17 9.54 5.65 3.75
N VAL A 18 9.97 4.42 3.99
CA VAL A 18 11.40 4.05 3.92
C VAL A 18 11.70 3.00 2.86
N ARG A 19 10.69 2.22 2.44
CA ARG A 19 10.81 1.16 1.45
C ARG A 19 11.50 1.60 0.17
N GLU A 20 11.11 2.72 -0.41
CA GLU A 20 11.70 3.22 -1.67
C GLU A 20 13.18 3.52 -1.53
N ARG A 21 13.58 4.14 -0.41
CA ARG A 21 14.98 4.40 -0.10
C ARG A 21 15.77 3.09 0.09
N LEU A 22 15.17 2.10 0.75
CA LEU A 22 15.80 0.79 0.98
C LEU A 22 15.91 -0.05 -0.31
N LEU A 23 14.96 0.09 -1.23
CA LEU A 23 15.05 -0.45 -2.59
C LEU A 23 16.17 0.21 -3.37
N ALA A 24 16.23 1.55 -3.37
CA ALA A 24 17.27 2.31 -4.05
C ALA A 24 18.68 2.02 -3.50
N SER A 25 18.81 1.74 -2.20
CA SER A 25 20.07 1.35 -1.58
C SER A 25 20.42 -0.14 -1.73
N GLY A 26 19.55 -0.95 -2.34
CA GLY A 26 19.72 -2.41 -2.49
C GLY A 26 19.64 -3.18 -1.18
N THR A 27 19.22 -2.53 -0.09
CA THR A 27 19.01 -3.17 1.23
C THR A 27 17.74 -4.01 1.25
N LEU A 28 16.77 -3.65 0.41
CA LEU A 28 15.54 -4.39 0.16
C LEU A 28 15.47 -4.76 -1.32
N SER A 29 14.96 -5.96 -1.63
CA SER A 29 14.76 -6.40 -3.01
C SER A 29 13.32 -6.14 -3.47
N ALA A 30 13.13 -5.89 -4.77
CA ALA A 30 11.79 -5.72 -5.36
C ALA A 30 10.92 -6.97 -5.14
N GLY A 31 11.47 -8.17 -5.38
CA GLY A 31 10.73 -9.42 -5.18
C GLY A 31 10.30 -9.66 -3.74
N THR A 32 11.06 -9.17 -2.75
CA THR A 32 10.64 -9.22 -1.34
C THR A 32 9.44 -8.31 -1.07
N VAL A 33 9.41 -7.11 -1.67
CA VAL A 33 8.26 -6.21 -1.57
C VAL A 33 7.03 -6.80 -2.22
N GLU A 34 7.16 -7.32 -3.44
CA GLU A 34 6.06 -7.96 -4.18
C GLU A 34 5.49 -9.14 -3.40
N SER A 35 6.36 -10.02 -2.89
CA SER A 35 5.94 -11.18 -2.08
C SER A 35 5.21 -10.74 -0.81
N HIS A 36 5.68 -9.66 -0.16
CA HIS A 36 5.02 -9.13 1.02
C HIS A 36 3.63 -8.56 0.68
N LEU A 37 3.52 -7.75 -0.38
CA LEU A 37 2.25 -7.16 -0.79
C LEU A 37 1.23 -8.22 -1.20
N ALA A 38 1.65 -9.26 -1.93
CA ALA A 38 0.79 -10.38 -2.31
C ALA A 38 0.32 -11.21 -1.11
N SER A 39 1.05 -11.16 0.02
CA SER A 39 0.67 -11.89 1.24
C SER A 39 -0.31 -11.12 2.13
N LEU A 40 -0.55 -9.83 1.86
CA LEU A 40 -1.47 -9.03 2.67
C LEU A 40 -2.91 -9.46 2.39
N PRO A 41 -3.73 -9.66 3.43
CA PRO A 41 -5.15 -9.93 3.25
C PRO A 41 -5.85 -8.70 2.66
N ASP A 42 -6.88 -8.95 1.86
CA ASP A 42 -7.82 -7.91 1.50
C ASP A 42 -8.69 -7.58 2.73
N LEU A 43 -8.68 -6.32 3.12
CA LEU A 43 -9.40 -5.80 4.29
C LEU A 43 -10.37 -4.69 3.88
N GLU A 44 -10.67 -4.53 2.58
CA GLU A 44 -11.58 -3.49 2.10
C GLU A 44 -12.96 -3.57 2.77
N GLU A 45 -13.53 -4.78 2.87
CA GLU A 45 -14.83 -5.00 3.52
C GLU A 45 -14.83 -4.71 5.02
N GLN A 46 -13.66 -4.61 5.65
CA GLN A 46 -13.49 -4.31 7.07
C GLN A 46 -13.27 -2.82 7.33
N ALA A 47 -13.35 -1.98 6.29
CA ALA A 47 -13.20 -0.54 6.43
C ALA A 47 -14.43 0.07 7.11
N ASP A 48 -14.24 0.59 8.32
CA ASP A 48 -15.25 1.42 8.97
C ASP A 48 -15.33 2.79 8.28
N MET A 49 -16.55 3.19 7.92
CA MET A 49 -16.79 4.54 7.41
C MET A 49 -16.80 5.53 8.58
N ILE A 50 -15.73 6.31 8.70
CA ILE A 50 -15.66 7.40 9.67
C ILE A 50 -16.41 8.61 9.09
N ALA A 51 -17.55 8.95 9.70
CA ALA A 51 -18.36 10.13 9.36
C ALA A 51 -17.75 11.43 9.89
N VAL A 52 -16.45 11.64 9.64
CA VAL A 52 -15.74 12.88 9.92
C VAL A 52 -15.40 13.51 8.58
N ASP A 53 -15.84 14.75 8.37
CA ASP A 53 -15.47 15.50 7.18
C ASP A 53 -13.95 15.62 7.09
N GLN A 54 -13.38 15.17 5.97
CA GLN A 54 -11.97 15.37 5.66
C GLN A 54 -11.71 16.87 5.52
N PRO A 55 -10.99 17.53 6.46
CA PRO A 55 -10.88 18.99 6.46
C PRO A 55 -10.20 19.53 5.20
N ALA A 56 -9.31 18.72 4.60
CA ALA A 56 -8.64 19.04 3.34
C ALA A 56 -9.55 18.93 2.11
N LEU A 57 -10.65 18.18 2.20
CA LEU A 57 -11.60 17.94 1.11
C LEU A 57 -12.89 18.75 1.25
N GLY A 58 -13.11 19.40 2.40
CA GLY A 58 -14.34 20.12 2.71
C GLY A 58 -15.51 19.19 3.06
N ALA A 59 -16.68 19.79 3.28
CA ALA A 59 -17.88 19.03 3.65
C ALA A 59 -18.36 18.14 2.48
N SER A 60 -18.46 16.84 2.75
CA SER A 60 -18.98 15.78 1.87
C SER A 60 -18.27 15.57 0.52
N THR A 61 -17.26 14.71 0.55
CA THR A 61 -16.98 13.78 -0.57
C THR A 61 -17.18 12.34 -0.10
N HIS A 62 -18.32 12.04 0.52
CA HIS A 62 -18.74 10.67 0.83
C HIS A 62 -19.44 10.08 -0.41
N GLY A 63 -18.73 10.06 -1.54
CA GLY A 63 -19.16 9.34 -2.74
C GLY A 63 -18.62 7.92 -2.71
N PRO A 64 -19.31 6.93 -3.33
CA PRO A 64 -18.71 5.62 -3.55
C PRO A 64 -17.37 5.79 -4.26
N ARG A 65 -16.37 5.00 -3.84
CA ARG A 65 -15.06 4.94 -4.50
C ARG A 65 -15.29 4.72 -5.99
N VAL A 66 -14.85 5.66 -6.81
CA VAL A 66 -14.86 5.50 -8.27
C VAL A 66 -13.73 4.53 -8.57
N GLU A 67 -14.09 3.30 -8.92
CA GLU A 67 -13.15 2.37 -9.54
C GLU A 67 -12.59 3.06 -10.80
N PRO A 68 -11.26 3.21 -10.94
CA PRO A 68 -10.71 3.68 -12.21
C PRO A 68 -11.12 2.67 -13.28
N GLU A 69 -11.86 3.10 -14.30
CA GLU A 69 -12.11 2.29 -15.50
C GLU A 69 -10.75 1.85 -16.01
N LEU A 70 -10.50 0.53 -15.98
CA LEU A 70 -9.38 -0.06 -16.67
C LEU A 70 -9.71 0.11 -18.16
N ASP A 71 -9.10 1.10 -18.82
CA ASP A 71 -9.17 1.23 -20.27
C ASP A 71 -8.73 -0.11 -20.87
N ASP A 72 -9.68 -0.90 -21.36
CA ASP A 72 -9.47 -2.10 -22.18
C ASP A 72 -9.00 -1.64 -23.57
N GLU A 73 -7.81 -1.03 -23.64
CA GLU A 73 -7.15 -0.76 -24.90
C GLU A 73 -6.34 -2.00 -25.29
N GLY A 74 -7.03 -2.95 -25.92
CA GLY A 74 -6.41 -4.18 -26.39
C GLY A 74 -7.29 -5.07 -27.26
N SER A 75 -8.14 -4.48 -28.11
CA SER A 75 -8.72 -5.23 -29.23
C SER A 75 -7.69 -5.42 -30.34
N GLU A 76 -7.21 -6.65 -30.53
CA GLU A 76 -6.77 -7.19 -31.83
C GLU A 76 -7.24 -8.64 -32.01
#